data_AF-A0A957PEY2-F1
#
_entry.id   AF-A0A957PEY2-F1
#
_cell.length_a   1.000
_cell.length_b   1.000
_cell.length_c   1.000
_cell.angle_alpha   90.00
_cell.angle_beta   90.00
_cell.angle_gamma   90.00
#
_symmetry.space_group_name_H-M   'P 1'
#
loop_
_entity.id
_entity.type
_entity.pdbx_description
1 polymer ?
#
loop_
_entity_poly.entity_id
_entity_poly.type
_entity_poly.pdbx_seq_one_letter_code
_entity_poly.pdbx_strand_id
1 'polypeptide(L)' 'GLFLCKSIVEAHGGEIWARAEAGKGTTFFFALPLDQSHARFERE' A
#
# COMPACT_ATOMS: atom_id res chain seq x y z
N GLY A 1 -10.35 5.39 -9.69
CA GLY A 1 -10.10 4.05 -9.12
C GLY A 1 -8.87 4.06 -8.23
N LEU A 2 -7.68 4.18 -8.81
CA LEU A 2 -6.43 3.96 -8.08
C LEU A 2 -6.16 4.91 -6.91
N PHE A 3 -6.62 6.16 -6.99
CA PHE A 3 -6.54 7.10 -5.87
C PHE A 3 -7.31 6.59 -4.63
N LEU A 4 -8.52 6.04 -4.83
CA LEU A 4 -9.30 5.46 -3.74
C LEU A 4 -8.62 4.22 -3.16
N CYS A 5 -8.08 3.34 -4.02
CA CYS A 5 -7.29 2.19 -3.58
C CYS A 5 -6.11 2.62 -2.71
N LYS A 6 -5.39 3.68 -3.12
CA LYS A 6 -4.28 4.25 -2.34
C LYS A 6 -4.74 4.76 -0.97
N SER A 7 -5.80 5.57 -0.93
CA SER A 7 -6.34 6.06 0.35
C SER A 7 -6.78 4.92 1.28
N ILE A 8 -7.38 3.86 0.76
CA ILE A 8 -7.78 2.69 1.55
C ILE A 8 -6.53 1.97 2.09
N VAL A 9 -5.56 1.67 1.25
CA VAL A 9 -4.34 0.95 1.66
C VAL A 9 -3.54 1.74 2.69
N GLU A 10 -3.38 3.06 2.49
CA GLU A 10 -2.69 3.94 3.44
C GLU A 10 -3.43 4.06 4.78
N ALA A 11 -4.77 4.12 4.76
CA ALA A 11 -5.58 4.15 5.98
C ALA A 11 -5.45 2.87 6.83
N HIS A 12 -5.05 1.74 6.21
CA HIS A 12 -4.77 0.49 6.89
C HIS A 12 -3.27 0.30 7.22
N GLY A 13 -2.46 1.36 7.09
CA GLY A 13 -1.02 1.32 7.37
C GLY A 13 -0.21 0.54 6.33
N GLY A 14 -0.79 0.34 5.13
CA GLY A 14 -0.15 -0.37 4.04
C GLY A 14 0.53 0.52 3.02
N GLU A 15 1.11 -0.13 2.01
CA GLU A 15 1.74 0.51 0.86
C GLU A 15 1.17 -0.06 -0.45
N ILE A 16 1.06 0.77 -1.49
CA ILE A 16 0.64 0.39 -2.85
C ILE A 16 1.63 0.96 -3.87
N TRP A 17 2.02 0.14 -4.86
CA TRP A 17 2.91 0.55 -5.95
C TRP A 17 2.57 -0.18 -7.25
N ALA A 18 3.20 0.23 -8.35
CA ALA A 18 3.02 -0.38 -9.65
C ALA A 18 4.36 -0.72 -10.29
N ARG A 19 4.42 -1.86 -10.99
CA ARG A 19 5.51 -2.19 -11.91
C ARG A 19 4.93 -2.21 -13.32
N ALA A 20 5.47 -1.37 -14.18
CA ALA A 20 5.18 -1.42 -15.61
C ALA A 20 6.29 -2.17 -16.33
N GLU A 21 5.91 -3.01 -17.30
CA GLU A 21 6.85 -3.64 -18.22
C GLU A 21 6.40 -3.37 -19.65
N ALA A 22 7.31 -2.82 -20.46
CA ALA A 22 7.03 -2.41 -21.83
C ALA A 22 6.48 -3.58 -22.64
N GLY A 23 5.32 -3.37 -23.29
CA GLY A 23 4.65 -4.40 -24.07
C GLY A 23 3.94 -5.50 -23.27
N LYS A 24 4.02 -5.52 -21.93
CA LYS A 24 3.37 -6.53 -21.06
C LYS A 24 2.30 -5.95 -20.13
N GLY A 25 2.22 -4.62 -20.04
CA GLY A 25 1.23 -3.92 -19.24
C GLY A 25 1.76 -3.49 -17.88
N THR A 26 0.86 -3.37 -16.91
CA THR A 26 1.16 -2.86 -15.56
C THR A 26 0.60 -3.80 -14.50
N THR A 27 1.43 -4.18 -13.54
CA THR A 27 1.03 -4.93 -12.35
C THR A 27 1.01 -4.00 -11.15
N PHE A 28 -0.11 -3.97 -10.43
CA PHE A 28 -0.26 -3.23 -9.18
C PHE A 28 -0.09 -4.19 -8.00
N PHE A 29 0.68 -3.75 -7.01
CA PHE A 29 0.98 -4.50 -5.81
C PHE A 29 0.55 -3.67 -4.60
N PHE A 30 0.12 -4.34 -3.54
CA PHE A 30 -0.10 -3.71 -2.24
C PHE A 30 0.32 -4.65 -1.12
N ALA A 31 0.67 -4.08 0.03
CA ALA A 31 0.99 -4.80 1.25
C ALA A 31 0.24 -4.18 2.43
N LEU A 32 -0.23 -5.03 3.34
CA LEU A 32 -0.87 -4.62 4.60
C LEU A 32 -0.14 -5.27 5.78
N PRO A 33 0.04 -4.56 6.91
CA PRO A 33 0.53 -5.17 8.13
C PRO A 33 -0.46 -6.22 8.64
N LEU A 34 0.03 -7.42 8.96
CA LEU A 34 -0.80 -8.49 9.53
C LEU A 34 -1.18 -8.23 11.00
N ASP A 35 -0.40 -7.38 11.67
CA ASP A 35 -0.64 -6.96 13.03
C ASP A 35 -0.71 -5.43 13.10
N GLN A 36 -1.88 -4.90 13.46
CA GLN A 36 -2.10 -3.46 13.63
C GLN A 36 -1.68 -2.97 15.03
N SER A 37 -1.24 -3.88 15.91
CA SER A 37 -0.93 -3.61 17.33
C SER A 37 0.33 -2.77 17.55
N HIS A 38 1.21 -2.62 16.55
CA HIS A 38 2.57 -2.11 16.76
C HIS A 38 2.89 -0.74 16.13
N ALA A 39 1.94 -0.07 15.47
CA ALA A 39 2.24 1.19 14.78
C ALA A 39 2.14 2.47 15.65
N ARG A 40 1.93 2.37 16.97
CA ARG A 40 1.63 3.54 17.82
C ARG A 40 2.52 3.78 19.04
N PHE A 41 3.77 3.35 19.04
CA PHE A 41 4.73 3.79 20.07
C PHE A 41 6.10 4.00 19.45
N GLU A 42 6.35 5.22 18.96
CA GLU A 42 7.67 5.88 18.89
C GLU A 42 7.50 7.25 18.21
N ARG A 43 7.09 8.26 18.99
CA ARG A 43 7.45 9.66 18.77
C ARG A 43 7.59 10.32 20.15
N GLU A 44 8.83 10.69 20.47
CA GLU A 44 9.23 11.60 21.55
C GLU A 44 8.54 12.97 21.44
#